data_AF-A0A9X3TV88-F1
#
_entry.id   AF-A0A9X3TV88-F1
#
_cell.length_a   1.000
_cell.length_b   1.000
_cell.length_c   1.000
_cell.angle_alpha   90.00
_cell.angle_beta   90.00
_cell.angle_gamma   90.00
#
_symmetry.space_group_name_H-M   'P 1'
#
loop_
_entity.id
_entity.type
_entity.pdbx_description
1 polymer ?
#
loop_
_entity_poly.entity_id
_entity_poly.type
_entity_poly.pdbx_seq_one_letter_code
_entity_poly.pdbx_strand_id
1 'polypeptide(L)'
;MDAFSDHTSPPKELYYTATDWVYAFFHPAMIHQFYREFPMEEIDITTMKQPLNWPTLGKPRPHYIAVVPNGRVWGGNGAVISPDNKLIWDSSHDLFRHPHEHSIFSIQKLPPVTYTSETLAPLTYAGSDKYYFWMFDVLGRFELLRRNNVKVDKYVFTPMRRPFQEETLSVLGIPKEKQIICEQDTHIEARKLFVTPLVADTGIVPKWVCDFLRDEFFVKRGIKPSRKY
;
A
#
# COMPACT_ATOMS: atom_id res chain seq x y z
N MET A 1 -10.18 -28.43 -18.11
CA MET A 1 -9.06 -27.67 -18.70
C MET A 1 -9.60 -26.30 -18.98
N ASP A 2 -9.59 -25.44 -17.97
CA ASP A 2 -10.08 -24.08 -18.13
C ASP A 2 -9.04 -23.32 -18.94
N ALA A 3 -9.48 -22.71 -20.03
CA ALA A 3 -8.65 -21.82 -20.82
C ALA A 3 -8.06 -20.78 -19.86
N PHE A 4 -6.73 -20.69 -19.81
CA PHE A 4 -6.05 -19.61 -19.09
C PHE A 4 -6.68 -18.30 -19.57
N SER A 5 -7.43 -17.64 -18.68
CA SER A 5 -7.86 -16.28 -18.93
C SER A 5 -6.58 -15.50 -19.21
N ASP A 6 -6.50 -14.82 -20.34
CA ASP A 6 -5.29 -14.04 -20.67
C ASP A 6 -5.09 -12.86 -19.70
N HIS A 7 -6.02 -12.66 -18.76
CA HIS A 7 -6.10 -11.61 -17.76
C HIS A 7 -5.98 -10.20 -18.36
N THR A 8 -6.20 -10.04 -19.68
CA THR A 8 -5.99 -8.77 -20.37
C THR A 8 -7.20 -7.82 -20.29
N SER A 9 -8.34 -8.30 -19.80
CA SER A 9 -9.51 -7.45 -19.58
C SER A 9 -9.34 -6.60 -18.31
N PRO A 10 -9.41 -5.26 -18.40
CA PRO A 10 -9.32 -4.41 -17.21
C PRO A 10 -10.54 -4.60 -16.29
N PRO A 11 -10.38 -4.34 -14.98
CA PRO A 11 -11.51 -4.20 -14.06
C PRO A 11 -12.53 -3.17 -14.56
N LYS A 12 -13.80 -3.44 -14.28
CA LYS A 12 -14.92 -2.50 -14.54
C LYS A 12 -15.62 -2.04 -13.26
N GLU A 13 -15.25 -2.67 -12.15
CA GLU A 13 -15.85 -2.48 -10.83
C GLU A 13 -14.73 -2.39 -9.79
N LEU A 14 -15.10 -1.96 -8.58
CA LEU A 14 -14.18 -1.85 -7.45
C LEU A 14 -14.82 -2.33 -6.15
N TYR A 15 -13.97 -2.81 -5.26
CA TYR A 15 -14.21 -2.82 -3.83
C TYR A 15 -13.65 -1.52 -3.26
N TYR A 16 -14.44 -0.82 -2.42
CA TYR A 16 -13.96 0.41 -1.79
C TYR A 16 -12.85 0.12 -0.80
N THR A 17 -12.94 -1.04 -0.13
CA THR A 17 -11.95 -1.53 0.81
C THR A 17 -11.57 -2.98 0.56
N ALA A 18 -10.37 -3.39 0.98
CA ALA A 18 -10.01 -4.81 1.01
C ALA A 18 -10.96 -5.61 1.92
N THR A 19 -11.55 -4.98 2.93
CA THR A 19 -12.58 -5.59 3.79
C THR A 19 -13.81 -5.97 2.97
N ASP A 20 -14.34 -5.06 2.13
CA ASP A 20 -15.49 -5.36 1.25
C ASP A 20 -15.20 -6.59 0.38
N TRP A 21 -13.98 -6.66 -0.18
CA TRP A 21 -13.54 -7.80 -0.96
C TRP A 21 -13.51 -9.10 -0.14
N VAL A 22 -12.87 -9.09 1.04
CA VAL A 22 -12.74 -10.29 1.88
C VAL A 22 -14.11 -10.85 2.28
N TYR A 23 -15.04 -9.98 2.67
CA TYR A 23 -16.40 -10.39 3.06
C TYR A 23 -17.25 -10.84 1.87
N ALA A 24 -16.99 -10.34 0.67
CA ALA A 24 -17.67 -10.79 -0.55
C ALA A 24 -17.14 -12.15 -1.05
N PHE A 25 -15.85 -12.43 -0.84
CA PHE A 25 -15.18 -13.57 -1.47
C PHE A 25 -15.04 -14.80 -0.57
N PHE A 26 -14.92 -14.61 0.76
CA PHE A 26 -14.69 -15.71 1.69
C PHE A 26 -15.88 -15.96 2.60
N HIS A 27 -16.08 -17.23 2.96
CA HIS A 27 -17.02 -17.60 4.02
C HIS A 27 -16.63 -16.92 5.34
N PRO A 28 -17.58 -16.42 6.16
CA PRO A 28 -17.29 -15.67 7.39
C PRO A 28 -16.30 -16.37 8.34
N ALA A 29 -16.40 -17.69 8.46
CA ALA A 29 -15.50 -18.50 9.30
C ALA A 29 -14.02 -18.46 8.84
N MET A 30 -13.72 -18.10 7.59
CA MET A 30 -12.37 -18.06 7.03
C MET A 30 -11.75 -16.66 7.02
N ILE A 31 -12.54 -15.60 7.28
CA ILE A 31 -12.09 -14.20 7.16
C ILE A 31 -10.81 -13.93 7.94
N HIS A 32 -10.69 -14.46 9.17
CA HIS A 32 -9.51 -14.29 10.02
C HIS A 32 -8.20 -14.83 9.41
N GLN A 33 -8.27 -15.71 8.41
CA GLN A 33 -7.10 -16.23 7.69
C GLN A 33 -6.62 -15.27 6.60
N PHE A 34 -7.53 -14.44 6.07
CA PHE A 34 -7.29 -13.54 4.94
C PHE A 34 -7.32 -12.06 5.33
N TYR A 35 -7.72 -11.72 6.54
CA TYR A 35 -7.82 -10.34 7.01
C TYR A 35 -7.54 -10.26 8.49
N ARG A 36 -6.67 -9.32 8.85
CA ARG A 36 -6.40 -8.94 10.23
C ARG A 36 -6.43 -7.43 10.35
N GLU A 37 -7.37 -6.95 11.14
CA GLU A 37 -7.46 -5.54 11.51
C GLU A 37 -6.61 -5.23 12.73
N PHE A 38 -6.13 -4.00 12.83
CA PHE A 38 -5.38 -3.47 13.96
C PHE A 38 -6.13 -2.27 14.54
N PRO A 39 -6.36 -2.27 15.86
CA PRO A 39 -7.02 -1.15 16.51
C PRO A 39 -6.18 0.11 16.30
N MET A 40 -6.88 1.22 16.13
CA MET A 40 -6.25 2.52 16.05
C MET A 40 -6.12 3.13 17.44
N GLU A 41 -5.02 3.84 17.68
CA GLU A 41 -4.91 4.73 18.83
C GLU A 41 -5.97 5.84 18.73
N GLU A 42 -6.72 6.08 19.80
CA GLU A 42 -7.64 7.22 19.83
C GLU A 42 -6.83 8.52 19.79
N ILE A 43 -7.11 9.35 18.77
CA ILE A 43 -6.45 10.65 18.60
C ILE A 43 -7.46 11.74 18.94
N ASP A 44 -7.18 12.49 20.00
CA ASP A 44 -7.97 13.66 20.37
C ASP A 44 -7.65 14.84 19.44
N ILE A 45 -8.38 14.91 18.33
CA ILE A 45 -8.28 16.00 17.36
C ILE A 45 -8.75 17.35 17.91
N THR A 46 -9.45 17.39 19.05
CA THR A 46 -9.93 18.67 19.64
C THR A 46 -8.79 19.53 20.17
N THR A 47 -7.63 18.92 20.43
CA THR A 47 -6.41 19.60 20.87
C THR A 47 -5.61 20.24 19.72
N MET A 48 -5.98 19.99 18.46
CA MET A 48 -5.28 20.54 17.30
C MET A 48 -5.62 22.03 17.12
N LYS A 49 -4.61 22.89 17.31
CA LYS A 49 -4.77 24.36 17.33
C LYS A 49 -4.94 25.03 15.96
N GLN A 50 -4.88 24.28 14.85
CA GLN A 50 -5.02 24.83 13.50
C GLN A 50 -6.00 24.00 12.68
N PRO A 51 -6.86 24.61 11.85
CA PRO A 51 -7.56 23.87 10.82
C PRO A 51 -6.51 23.38 9.82
N LEU A 52 -6.28 22.07 9.79
CA LEU A 52 -5.47 21.46 8.74
C LEU A 52 -6.24 21.67 7.43
N ASN A 53 -5.73 22.53 6.53
CA ASN A 53 -6.23 22.62 5.15
C ASN A 53 -5.78 21.40 4.33
N TRP A 54 -5.98 20.20 4.88
CA TRP A 54 -5.68 18.94 4.21
C TRP A 54 -6.94 18.48 3.47
N PRO A 55 -6.88 18.22 2.15
CA PRO A 55 -8.05 17.94 1.32
C PRO A 55 -8.90 16.75 1.80
N THR A 56 -8.27 15.82 2.52
CA THR A 56 -8.84 14.57 3.01
C THR A 56 -8.83 14.48 4.54
N LEU A 57 -8.79 15.62 5.25
CA LEU A 57 -8.90 15.61 6.71
C LEU A 57 -10.19 14.86 7.09
N GLY A 58 -10.02 13.70 7.72
CA GLY A 58 -11.10 12.75 7.96
C GLY A 58 -10.81 11.88 9.15
N LYS A 59 -11.79 11.08 9.56
CA LYS A 59 -11.56 10.08 10.61
C LYS A 59 -10.51 9.09 10.11
N PRO A 60 -9.43 8.86 10.88
CA PRO A 60 -8.42 7.93 10.46
C PRO A 60 -9.02 6.51 10.36
N ARG A 61 -8.64 5.78 9.32
CA ARG A 61 -9.23 4.48 8.92
C ARG A 61 -8.50 3.32 9.59
N PRO A 62 -9.18 2.26 10.07
CA PRO A 62 -8.51 1.14 10.71
C PRO A 62 -7.43 0.56 9.79
N HIS A 63 -6.28 0.26 10.37
CA HIS A 63 -5.21 -0.40 9.62
C HIS A 63 -5.52 -1.88 9.54
N TYR A 64 -5.11 -2.51 8.44
CA TYR A 64 -5.26 -3.95 8.29
C TYR A 64 -4.12 -4.54 7.47
N ILE A 65 -4.03 -5.87 7.53
CA ILE A 65 -3.31 -6.69 6.58
C ILE A 65 -4.32 -7.68 5.98
N ALA A 66 -4.52 -7.59 4.67
CA ALA A 66 -5.34 -8.49 3.88
C ALA A 66 -4.46 -9.39 3.01
N VAL A 67 -4.88 -10.63 2.80
CA VAL A 67 -4.20 -11.61 1.96
C VAL A 67 -5.04 -11.84 0.72
N VAL A 68 -4.55 -11.40 -0.44
CA VAL A 68 -5.22 -11.55 -1.74
C VAL A 68 -4.56 -12.69 -2.51
N PRO A 69 -5.07 -13.94 -2.46
CA PRO A 69 -4.53 -15.04 -3.25
C PRO A 69 -4.75 -14.75 -4.74
N ASN A 70 -3.76 -15.01 -5.61
CA ASN A 70 -3.85 -14.70 -7.05
C ASN A 70 -4.25 -13.24 -7.34
N GLY A 71 -3.88 -12.32 -6.45
CA GLY A 71 -4.05 -10.89 -6.67
C GLY A 71 -3.06 -10.37 -7.71
N ARG A 72 -3.47 -9.34 -8.46
CA ARG A 72 -2.64 -8.71 -9.48
C ARG A 72 -2.24 -7.29 -9.11
N VAL A 73 -1.07 -6.87 -9.57
CA VAL A 73 -0.58 -5.49 -9.49
C VAL A 73 -0.43 -4.96 -10.91
N TRP A 74 -0.99 -3.78 -11.19
CA TRP A 74 -0.97 -3.19 -12.52
C TRP A 74 -0.52 -1.72 -12.54
N GLY A 75 0.22 -1.36 -13.60
CA GLY A 75 0.58 0.00 -13.98
C GLY A 75 1.62 0.66 -13.07
N GLY A 76 2.06 1.86 -13.47
CA GLY A 76 3.13 2.59 -12.77
C GLY A 76 2.78 3.04 -11.35
N ASN A 77 1.48 3.16 -11.04
CA ASN A 77 0.99 3.46 -9.70
C ASN A 77 0.72 2.20 -8.85
N GLY A 78 0.85 1.00 -9.45
CA GLY A 78 0.71 -0.28 -8.77
C GLY A 78 -0.68 -0.52 -8.20
N ALA A 79 -1.71 -0.43 -9.04
CA ALA A 79 -3.08 -0.72 -8.69
C ALA A 79 -3.26 -2.22 -8.35
N VAL A 80 -3.96 -2.50 -7.26
CA VAL A 80 -4.24 -3.86 -6.78
C VAL A 80 -5.57 -4.33 -7.34
N ILE A 81 -5.54 -5.46 -8.04
CA ILE A 81 -6.70 -6.10 -8.65
C ILE A 81 -6.98 -7.42 -7.93
N SER A 82 -8.21 -7.62 -7.51
CA SER A 82 -8.70 -8.85 -6.89
C SER A 82 -8.81 -10.00 -7.90
N PRO A 83 -8.93 -11.26 -7.42
CA PRO A 83 -9.02 -12.44 -8.30
C PRO A 83 -10.28 -12.44 -9.19
N ASP A 84 -11.36 -11.82 -8.72
CA ASP A 84 -12.61 -11.61 -9.46
C ASP A 84 -12.61 -10.33 -10.33
N ASN A 85 -11.41 -9.83 -10.68
CA ASN A 85 -11.18 -8.72 -11.60
C ASN A 85 -11.82 -7.39 -11.18
N LYS A 86 -11.73 -7.04 -9.89
CA LYS A 86 -12.14 -5.73 -9.37
C LYS A 86 -10.94 -4.99 -8.78
N LEU A 87 -10.97 -3.66 -8.86
CA LEU A 87 -9.96 -2.83 -8.19
C LEU A 87 -10.20 -2.86 -6.67
N ILE A 88 -9.14 -3.00 -5.87
CA ILE A 88 -9.20 -2.76 -4.42
C ILE A 88 -8.76 -1.32 -4.17
N TRP A 89 -9.71 -0.41 -3.96
CA TRP A 89 -9.46 1.04 -4.04
C TRP A 89 -8.57 1.58 -2.92
N ASP A 90 -8.81 1.22 -1.67
CA ASP A 90 -8.08 1.75 -0.50
C ASP A 90 -6.59 1.35 -0.45
N SER A 91 -6.16 0.43 -1.30
CA SER A 91 -4.76 0.09 -1.53
C SER A 91 -4.20 0.59 -2.87
N SER A 92 -5.02 1.24 -3.71
CA SER A 92 -4.73 1.57 -5.11
C SER A 92 -5.03 3.02 -5.46
N HIS A 93 -4.77 3.94 -4.53
CA HIS A 93 -5.15 5.34 -4.72
C HIS A 93 -4.39 6.00 -5.88
N ASP A 94 -5.15 6.51 -6.84
CA ASP A 94 -4.69 7.53 -7.79
C ASP A 94 -4.83 8.91 -7.15
N LEU A 95 -3.78 9.72 -7.20
CA LEU A 95 -3.79 11.07 -6.63
C LEU A 95 -4.88 11.94 -7.30
N PHE A 96 -5.67 12.60 -6.46
CA PHE A 96 -6.72 13.55 -6.86
C PHE A 96 -7.85 12.95 -7.73
N ARG A 97 -8.09 11.64 -7.62
CA ARG A 97 -9.19 10.97 -8.32
C ARG A 97 -10.18 10.34 -7.34
N HIS A 98 -11.45 10.33 -7.72
CA HIS A 98 -12.45 9.51 -7.05
C HIS A 98 -12.30 8.04 -7.44
N PRO A 99 -12.83 7.09 -6.63
CA PRO A 99 -12.69 5.65 -6.89
C PRO A 99 -13.04 5.24 -8.32
N HIS A 100 -14.18 5.72 -8.84
CA HIS A 100 -14.68 5.39 -10.19
C HIS A 100 -13.92 6.07 -11.33
N GLU A 101 -13.00 6.99 -11.02
CA GLU A 101 -12.17 7.71 -11.99
C GLU A 101 -10.76 7.12 -12.10
N HIS A 102 -10.46 6.06 -11.34
CA HIS A 102 -9.14 5.43 -11.33
C HIS A 102 -8.70 5.08 -12.77
N SER A 103 -7.43 5.33 -13.06
CA SER A 103 -6.84 5.20 -14.41
C SER A 103 -7.08 3.84 -15.07
N ILE A 104 -7.16 2.76 -14.29
CA ILE A 104 -7.46 1.41 -14.75
C ILE A 104 -8.81 1.28 -15.47
N PHE A 105 -9.80 2.13 -15.14
CA PHE A 105 -11.12 2.09 -15.79
C PHE A 105 -11.11 2.78 -17.16
N SER A 106 -10.07 3.54 -17.48
CA SER A 106 -9.94 4.28 -18.74
C SER A 106 -9.16 3.52 -19.82
N ILE A 107 -8.53 2.39 -19.47
CA ILE A 107 -7.76 1.59 -20.43
C ILE A 107 -8.65 0.54 -21.11
N GLN A 108 -8.31 0.19 -22.36
CA GLN A 108 -9.06 -0.81 -23.12
C GLN A 108 -8.57 -2.23 -22.86
N LYS A 109 -7.27 -2.39 -22.59
CA LYS A 109 -6.62 -3.68 -22.45
C LYS A 109 -5.42 -3.57 -21.52
N LEU A 110 -5.30 -4.51 -20.58
CA LEU A 110 -4.12 -4.68 -19.75
C LEU A 110 -2.99 -5.35 -20.56
N PRO A 111 -1.71 -5.04 -20.26
CA PRO A 111 -0.58 -5.83 -20.75
C PRO A 111 -0.75 -7.33 -20.40
N PRO A 112 -0.07 -8.25 -21.10
CA PRO A 112 -0.05 -9.66 -20.70
C PRO A 112 0.41 -9.81 -19.24
N VAL A 113 -0.27 -10.66 -18.47
CA VAL A 113 0.09 -10.88 -17.07
C VAL A 113 1.36 -11.72 -16.97
N THR A 114 2.24 -11.36 -16.04
CA THR A 114 3.39 -12.18 -15.64
C THR A 114 3.09 -12.80 -14.29
N TYR A 115 2.99 -14.13 -14.24
CA TYR A 115 2.79 -14.85 -12.98
C TYR A 115 4.11 -15.04 -12.22
N THR A 116 4.06 -14.88 -10.90
CA THR A 116 5.11 -15.30 -9.97
C THR A 116 4.55 -16.15 -8.83
N SER A 117 5.31 -17.18 -8.45
CA SER A 117 5.00 -18.00 -7.27
C SER A 117 5.34 -17.30 -5.94
N GLU A 118 5.98 -16.13 -6.02
CA GLU A 118 6.39 -15.31 -4.89
C GLU A 118 5.20 -14.64 -4.19
N THR A 119 5.43 -14.29 -2.94
CA THR A 119 4.55 -13.49 -2.10
C THR A 119 4.95 -12.03 -2.21
N LEU A 120 4.05 -11.18 -2.67
CA LEU A 120 4.36 -9.77 -2.85
C LEU A 120 3.62 -8.89 -1.83
N ALA A 121 4.19 -7.75 -1.48
CA ALA A 121 3.49 -6.69 -0.76
C ALA A 121 3.56 -5.40 -1.57
N PRO A 122 2.44 -4.97 -2.19
CA PRO A 122 2.37 -3.68 -2.84
C PRO A 122 2.46 -2.56 -1.79
N LEU A 123 3.58 -1.83 -1.80
CA LEU A 123 3.79 -0.61 -1.02
C LEU A 123 3.66 0.64 -1.92
N THR A 124 2.97 0.48 -3.04
CA THR A 124 2.78 1.48 -4.08
C THR A 124 1.86 2.61 -3.62
N TYR A 125 2.16 3.84 -4.04
CA TYR A 125 1.29 4.98 -3.88
C TYR A 125 1.63 6.06 -4.91
N ALA A 126 0.63 6.64 -5.58
CA ALA A 126 0.85 7.65 -6.62
C ALA A 126 1.59 8.92 -6.12
N GLY A 127 1.56 9.19 -4.81
CA GLY A 127 2.29 10.30 -4.18
C GLY A 127 3.67 9.98 -3.64
N SER A 128 4.23 8.81 -3.95
CA SER A 128 5.54 8.34 -3.45
C SER A 128 6.71 9.27 -3.79
N ASP A 129 6.57 10.14 -4.79
CA ASP A 129 7.58 11.15 -5.14
C ASP A 129 7.67 12.30 -4.12
N LYS A 130 6.66 12.44 -3.26
CA LYS A 130 6.60 13.45 -2.19
C LYS A 130 7.09 12.84 -0.88
N TYR A 131 7.99 13.56 -0.23
CA TYR A 131 8.66 13.12 0.99
C TYR A 131 7.68 12.67 2.08
N TYR A 132 6.61 13.45 2.33
CA TYR A 132 5.60 13.11 3.33
C TYR A 132 4.99 11.71 3.10
N PHE A 133 4.42 11.48 1.92
CA PHE A 133 3.74 10.22 1.64
C PHE A 133 4.72 9.04 1.56
N TRP A 134 5.94 9.27 1.09
CA TRP A 134 6.96 8.22 1.18
C TRP A 134 7.24 7.83 2.62
N MET A 135 7.55 8.81 3.47
CA MET A 135 7.93 8.55 4.86
C MET A 135 6.78 7.95 5.67
N PHE A 136 5.56 8.47 5.53
CA PHE A 136 4.46 8.11 6.42
C PHE A 136 3.53 7.03 5.86
N ASP A 137 3.28 7.00 4.54
CA ASP A 137 2.44 5.95 3.93
C ASP A 137 3.28 4.75 3.47
N VAL A 138 4.25 4.96 2.59
CA VAL A 138 5.02 3.85 2.00
C VAL A 138 5.83 3.10 3.07
N LEU A 139 6.65 3.83 3.84
CA LEU A 139 7.44 3.21 4.90
C LEU A 139 6.57 2.81 6.11
N GLY A 140 5.47 3.51 6.36
CA GLY A 140 4.48 3.10 7.37
C GLY A 140 3.86 1.74 7.06
N ARG A 141 3.47 1.49 5.81
CA ARG A 141 2.96 0.19 5.35
C ARG A 141 4.02 -0.91 5.44
N PHE A 142 5.28 -0.60 5.14
CA PHE A 142 6.39 -1.52 5.39
C PHE A 142 6.49 -1.90 6.87
N GLU A 143 6.48 -0.92 7.77
CA GLU A 143 6.54 -1.17 9.20
C GLU A 143 5.34 -1.96 9.72
N LEU A 144 4.13 -1.69 9.19
CA LEU A 144 2.93 -2.46 9.54
C LEU A 144 3.11 -3.95 9.25
N LEU A 145 3.71 -4.30 8.11
CA LEU A 145 4.02 -5.69 7.77
C LEU A 145 5.14 -6.25 8.64
N ARG A 146 6.24 -5.50 8.78
CA ARG A 146 7.45 -5.92 9.52
C ARG A 146 7.14 -6.23 10.97
N ARG A 147 6.46 -5.31 11.68
CA ARG A 147 6.16 -5.44 13.12
C ARG A 147 5.17 -6.55 13.44
N ASN A 148 4.40 -6.97 12.43
CA ASN A 148 3.48 -8.10 12.52
C ASN A 148 4.06 -9.41 11.99
N ASN A 149 5.39 -9.47 11.77
CA ASN A 149 6.12 -10.65 11.31
C ASN A 149 5.59 -11.23 9.98
N VAL A 150 5.06 -10.37 9.11
CA VAL A 150 4.59 -10.80 7.79
C VAL A 150 5.79 -11.12 6.92
N LYS A 151 5.88 -12.38 6.47
CA LYS A 151 6.94 -12.83 5.57
C LYS A 151 6.56 -12.53 4.13
N VAL A 152 7.33 -11.65 3.50
CA VAL A 152 7.15 -11.23 2.11
C VAL A 152 8.44 -11.55 1.34
N ASP A 153 8.28 -12.06 0.12
CA ASP A 153 9.41 -12.37 -0.76
C ASP A 153 9.93 -11.08 -1.41
N LYS A 154 9.02 -10.25 -1.94
CA LYS A 154 9.34 -8.94 -2.53
C LYS A 154 8.31 -7.85 -2.22
N TYR A 155 8.78 -6.62 -2.09
CA TYR A 155 7.97 -5.42 -1.98
C TYR A 155 7.83 -4.75 -3.35
N VAL A 156 6.62 -4.28 -3.69
CA VAL A 156 6.37 -3.57 -4.94
C VAL A 156 6.30 -2.08 -4.66
N PHE A 157 7.03 -1.27 -5.42
CA PHE A 157 7.09 0.18 -5.29
C PHE A 157 6.74 0.85 -6.62
N THR A 158 6.24 2.08 -6.55
CA THR A 158 6.19 2.96 -7.73
C THR A 158 7.60 3.39 -8.16
N PRO A 159 7.80 3.91 -9.39
CA PRO A 159 9.11 4.42 -9.82
C PRO A 159 9.73 5.39 -8.81
N MET A 160 10.95 5.06 -8.37
CA MET A 160 11.71 5.90 -7.45
C MET A 160 12.48 6.96 -8.24
N ARG A 161 12.14 8.23 -8.03
CA ARG A 161 12.67 9.39 -8.76
C ARG A 161 13.42 10.37 -7.86
N ARG A 162 13.60 10.02 -6.58
CA ARG A 162 14.22 10.87 -5.57
C ARG A 162 15.24 10.05 -4.74
N PRO A 163 16.41 10.62 -4.41
CA PRO A 163 17.45 9.90 -3.66
C PRO A 163 16.96 9.36 -2.31
N PHE A 164 16.12 10.11 -1.59
CA PHE A 164 15.62 9.71 -0.28
C PHE A 164 14.88 8.36 -0.31
N GLN A 165 14.30 7.97 -1.44
CA GLN A 165 13.57 6.71 -1.56
C GLN A 165 14.54 5.53 -1.43
N GLU A 166 15.60 5.54 -2.22
CA GLU A 166 16.63 4.51 -2.19
C GLU A 166 17.44 4.51 -0.88
N GLU A 167 17.79 5.71 -0.40
CA GLU A 167 18.54 5.88 0.84
C GLU A 167 17.77 5.28 2.02
N THR A 168 16.47 5.56 2.13
CA THR A 168 15.64 5.04 3.23
C THR A 168 15.43 3.54 3.14
N LEU A 169 15.21 2.96 1.95
CA LEU A 169 15.14 1.49 1.79
C LEU A 169 16.46 0.80 2.18
N SER A 170 17.60 1.41 1.82
CA SER A 170 18.92 0.92 2.22
C SER A 170 19.11 0.94 3.74
N VAL A 171 18.72 2.02 4.42
CA VAL A 171 18.74 2.10 5.89
C VAL A 171 17.87 1.01 6.52
N LEU A 172 16.70 0.75 5.95
CA LEU A 172 15.75 -0.26 6.43
C LEU A 172 16.16 -1.70 6.07
N GLY A 173 17.28 -1.88 5.37
CA GLY A 173 17.79 -3.20 5.00
C GLY A 173 16.92 -3.92 3.96
N ILE A 174 16.29 -3.18 3.04
CA ILE A 174 15.51 -3.75 1.94
C ILE A 174 16.40 -3.78 0.68
N PRO A 175 17.02 -4.93 0.36
CA PRO A 175 17.98 -5.01 -0.73
C PRO A 175 17.26 -5.05 -2.09
N LYS A 176 17.99 -4.78 -3.18
CA LYS A 176 17.42 -4.59 -4.53
C LYS A 176 16.65 -5.80 -5.04
N GLU A 177 17.11 -7.01 -4.74
CA GLU A 177 16.46 -8.27 -5.10
C GLU A 177 15.09 -8.47 -4.44
N LYS A 178 14.82 -7.75 -3.33
CA LYS A 178 13.51 -7.72 -2.67
C LYS A 178 12.59 -6.62 -3.20
N GLN A 179 13.00 -5.88 -4.23
CA GLN A 179 12.25 -4.76 -4.77
C GLN A 179 11.72 -5.12 -6.16
N ILE A 180 10.44 -4.86 -6.39
CA ILE A 180 9.84 -4.79 -7.73
C ILE A 180 9.45 -3.34 -7.94
N ILE A 181 9.91 -2.74 -9.03
CA ILE A 181 9.54 -1.39 -9.41
C ILE A 181 8.48 -1.47 -10.50
N CYS A 182 7.31 -0.90 -10.23
CA CYS A 182 6.26 -0.78 -11.21
C CYS A 182 6.67 0.16 -12.35
N GLU A 183 6.36 -0.24 -13.56
CA GLU A 183 6.40 0.55 -14.79
C GLU A 183 5.00 0.61 -15.40
N GLN A 184 4.80 1.42 -16.46
CA GLN A 184 3.49 1.60 -17.07
C GLN A 184 2.87 0.30 -17.62
N ASP A 185 3.71 -0.63 -18.07
CA ASP A 185 3.33 -1.94 -18.60
C ASP A 185 3.37 -3.06 -17.55
N THR A 186 3.65 -2.73 -16.28
CA THR A 186 3.62 -3.73 -15.20
C THR A 186 2.24 -4.36 -15.08
N HIS A 187 2.20 -5.68 -15.15
CA HIS A 187 1.03 -6.48 -14.84
C HIS A 187 1.48 -7.83 -14.28
N ILE A 188 1.48 -7.93 -12.95
CA ILE A 188 2.02 -9.10 -12.24
C ILE A 188 0.89 -9.78 -11.49
N GLU A 189 0.76 -11.09 -11.64
CA GLU A 189 -0.03 -11.93 -10.75
C GLU A 189 0.90 -12.64 -9.78
N ALA A 190 0.57 -12.61 -8.49
CA ALA A 190 1.34 -13.29 -7.47
C ALA A 190 0.51 -14.40 -6.84
N ARG A 191 1.17 -15.47 -6.39
CA ARG A 191 0.54 -16.51 -5.56
C ARG A 191 -0.32 -15.91 -4.45
N LYS A 192 0.19 -14.87 -3.78
CA LYS A 192 -0.62 -14.01 -2.89
C LYS A 192 0.00 -12.63 -2.74
N LEU A 193 -0.86 -11.62 -2.58
CA LEU A 193 -0.49 -10.27 -2.17
C LEU A 193 -0.82 -10.07 -0.70
N PHE A 194 0.09 -9.43 0.04
CA PHE A 194 -0.23 -8.80 1.33
C PHE A 194 -0.58 -7.34 1.07
N VAL A 195 -1.85 -7.00 1.23
CA VAL A 195 -2.42 -5.69 0.96
C VAL A 195 -2.67 -4.98 2.28
N THR A 196 -2.32 -3.70 2.31
CA THR A 196 -2.53 -2.80 3.45
C THR A 196 -3.15 -1.50 2.94
N PRO A 197 -3.93 -0.77 3.76
CA PRO A 197 -4.43 0.53 3.38
C PRO A 197 -3.30 1.56 3.41
N LEU A 198 -3.55 2.76 2.89
CA LEU A 198 -2.75 3.93 3.25
C LEU A 198 -2.86 4.20 4.76
N VAL A 199 -1.80 4.73 5.35
CA VAL A 199 -1.62 4.83 6.81
C VAL A 199 -1.78 6.28 7.29
N ALA A 200 -1.46 7.26 6.45
CA ALA A 200 -1.39 8.68 6.78
C ALA A 200 -2.10 9.58 5.75
N ASP A 201 -2.88 9.01 4.83
CA ASP A 201 -3.55 9.75 3.75
C ASP A 201 -4.56 10.80 4.25
N THR A 202 -5.11 10.62 5.44
CA THR A 202 -5.99 11.58 6.13
C THR A 202 -5.25 12.78 6.72
N GLY A 203 -3.91 12.80 6.66
CA GLY A 203 -3.06 13.80 7.32
C GLY A 203 -2.79 13.49 8.80
N ILE A 204 -3.48 12.51 9.37
CA ILE A 204 -3.30 12.05 10.74
C ILE A 204 -2.35 10.84 10.73
N VAL A 205 -1.13 11.05 11.20
CA VAL A 205 -0.10 10.01 11.26
C VAL A 205 -0.18 9.26 12.59
N PRO A 206 -0.29 7.92 12.60
CA PRO A 206 -0.27 7.14 13.84
C PRO A 206 1.07 7.28 14.58
N LYS A 207 1.01 7.32 15.93
CA LYS A 207 2.22 7.47 16.76
C LYS A 207 3.27 6.42 16.44
N TRP A 208 2.86 5.17 16.23
CA TRP A 208 3.78 4.09 15.93
C TRP A 208 4.58 4.29 14.64
N VAL A 209 4.04 5.00 13.64
CA VAL A 209 4.78 5.37 12.42
C VAL A 209 5.83 6.40 12.76
N CYS A 210 5.46 7.44 13.52
CA CYS A 210 6.39 8.48 13.99
C CYS A 210 7.52 7.89 14.83
N ASP A 211 7.21 6.96 15.73
CA ASP A 211 8.19 6.26 16.56
C ASP A 211 9.12 5.42 15.69
N PHE A 212 8.58 4.62 14.77
CA PHE A 212 9.36 3.82 13.82
C PHE A 212 10.36 4.69 13.02
N LEU A 213 9.88 5.79 12.42
CA LEU A 213 10.75 6.66 11.64
C LEU A 213 11.82 7.31 12.50
N ARG A 214 11.46 7.77 13.70
CA ARG A 214 12.42 8.35 14.66
C ARG A 214 13.47 7.32 15.06
N ASP A 215 13.05 6.10 15.35
CA ASP A 215 13.93 5.05 15.83
C ASP A 215 14.93 4.61 14.76
N GLU A 216 14.46 4.31 13.55
CA GLU A 216 15.31 3.85 12.45
C GLU A 216 16.23 4.94 11.91
N PHE A 217 15.73 6.18 11.76
CA PHE A 217 16.47 7.24 11.09
C PHE A 217 17.25 8.15 12.05
N PHE A 218 16.94 8.17 13.35
CA PHE A 218 17.67 8.98 14.33
C PHE A 218 18.30 8.15 15.46
N VAL A 219 17.48 7.44 16.24
CA VAL A 219 17.92 6.82 17.51
C VAL A 219 18.98 5.75 17.28
N LYS A 220 18.70 4.77 16.41
CA LYS A 220 19.63 3.67 16.09
C LYS A 220 20.92 4.16 15.42
N ARG A 221 20.89 5.36 14.86
CA ARG A 221 22.01 6.01 14.19
C ARG A 221 22.79 6.96 15.10
N GLY A 222 22.38 7.10 16.37
CA GLY A 222 23.03 8.03 17.31
C GLY A 222 22.91 9.50 16.93
N ILE A 223 21.95 9.86 16.06
CA ILE A 223 21.75 11.24 15.63
C ILE A 223 21.00 11.99 16.73
N LYS A 224 21.62 13.05 17.23
CA LYS A 224 21.02 13.92 18.26
C LYS A 224 20.29 15.09 17.59
N PRO A 225 19.08 15.45 18.04
CA PRO A 225 18.42 16.67 17.60
C PRO A 225 19.33 17.87 17.87
N SER A 226 19.60 18.69 16.86
CA SER A 226 20.27 19.96 17.08
C SER A 226 19.22 20.97 17.55
N ARG A 227 19.45 21.62 18.70
CA ARG A 227 18.58 22.70 19.21
C ARG A 227 18.78 24.03 18.48
N LYS A 228 19.43 24.04 17.32
CA LYS A 228 19.64 25.27 16.54
C LYS A 228 18.39 25.58 15.73
N TYR A 229 17.43 26.26 16.35
CA TYR A 229 16.44 27.11 15.70
C TYR A 229 16.24 28.34 16.57
#